data_AF-A0A1F6JLR8-F1
#
_entry.id   AF-A0A1F6JLR8-F1
#
_cell.length_a   1.000
_cell.length_b   1.000
_cell.length_c   1.000
_cell.angle_alpha   90.00
_cell.angle_beta   90.00
_cell.angle_gamma   90.00
#
_symmetry.space_group_name_H-M   'P 1'
#
loop_
_entity.id
_entity.type
_entity.pdbx_description
1 polymer ?
#
loop_
_entity_poly.entity_id
_entity_poly.type
_entity_poly.pdbx_seq_one_letter_code
_entity_poly.pdbx_strand_id
1 'polypeptide(L)'
;MRINIQDQIVDWASKKLSRWQQDALRRIIEQELISNKDIEELLILCKKENGIEIKGNNKIQPKPLKVSPLKKGKNGSHPGVILLAIKDVIDVNALAPGQNLTFKPKGLIVIYGDNGAGKTKGN
;
A
#
# COMPACT_ATOMS: atom_id res chain seq x y z
N MET A 1 -9.79 8.56 24.63
CA MET A 1 -10.27 8.97 23.29
C MET A 1 -9.94 7.84 22.31
N ARG A 2 -10.91 7.23 21.63
CA ARG A 2 -10.62 6.21 20.59
C ARG A 2 -10.12 6.94 19.35
N ILE A 3 -8.88 6.68 18.94
CA ILE A 3 -8.36 7.14 17.65
C ILE A 3 -8.99 6.25 16.57
N ASN A 4 -9.60 6.86 15.55
CA ASN A 4 -10.18 6.12 14.44
C ASN A 4 -9.06 5.59 13.52
N ILE A 5 -9.24 4.41 12.92
CA ILE A 5 -8.28 3.78 12.01
C ILE A 5 -7.89 4.70 10.84
N GLN A 6 -8.80 5.59 10.42
CA GLN A 6 -8.55 6.58 9.36
C GLN A 6 -7.46 7.57 9.78
N ASP A 7 -7.54 8.08 11.01
CA ASP A 7 -6.54 9.01 11.55
C ASP A 7 -5.20 8.31 11.75
N GLN A 8 -5.21 7.02 12.12
CA GLN A 8 -3.99 6.21 12.24
C GLN A 8 -3.31 5.99 10.88
N ILE A 9 -4.08 5.71 9.82
CA ILE A 9 -3.54 5.54 8.46
C ILE A 9 -2.90 6.84 7.97
N VAL A 10 -3.57 7.98 8.18
CA VAL A 10 -3.05 9.30 7.79
C VAL A 10 -1.78 9.64 8.58
N ASP A 11 -1.78 9.43 9.89
CA ASP A 11 -0.62 9.69 10.75
C ASP A 11 0.57 8.81 10.33
N TRP A 12 0.36 7.51 10.15
CA TRP A 12 1.37 6.58 9.63
C TRP A 12 1.90 7.01 8.27
N ALA A 13 1.01 7.32 7.32
CA ALA A 13 1.38 7.71 5.97
C ALA A 13 2.23 8.99 5.97
N SER A 14 1.84 9.98 6.77
CA SER A 14 2.58 11.25 6.86
C SER A 14 3.99 11.08 7.45
N LYS A 15 4.19 10.11 8.34
CA LYS A 15 5.46 9.88 9.06
C LYS A 15 6.39 8.89 8.37
N LYS A 16 5.85 7.92 7.63
CA LYS A 16 6.62 6.77 7.13
C LYS A 16 6.74 6.70 5.61
N LEU A 17 5.82 7.32 4.87
CA LEU A 17 5.82 7.23 3.41
C LEU A 17 6.53 8.41 2.76
N SER A 18 7.26 8.14 1.69
CA SER A 18 7.84 9.15 0.82
C SER A 18 6.75 9.93 0.07
N ARG A 19 7.10 11.06 -0.57
CA ARG A 19 6.09 11.93 -1.19
C ARG A 19 5.34 11.22 -2.33
N TRP A 20 6.02 10.43 -3.15
CA TRP A 20 5.36 9.67 -4.22
C TRP A 20 4.41 8.58 -3.65
N GLN A 21 4.79 7.97 -2.53
CA GLN A 21 3.98 6.94 -1.86
C GLN A 21 2.72 7.55 -1.21
N GLN A 22 2.82 8.77 -0.68
CA GLN A 22 1.65 9.51 -0.19
C GLN A 22 0.67 9.85 -1.31
N ASP A 23 1.16 10.22 -2.50
CA ASP A 23 0.30 10.44 -3.69
C ASP A 23 -0.35 9.14 -4.17
N ALA A 24 0.39 8.01 -4.15
CA ALA A 24 -0.16 6.70 -4.48
C ALA A 24 -1.31 6.31 -3.55
N LEU A 25 -1.11 6.46 -2.23
CA LEU A 25 -2.14 6.18 -1.23
C LEU A 25 -3.36 7.09 -1.41
N ARG A 26 -3.15 8.38 -1.71
CA ARG A 26 -4.24 9.31 -2.05
C ARG A 26 -5.04 8.81 -3.26
N ARG A 27 -4.39 8.37 -4.34
CA ARG A 27 -5.07 7.82 -5.53
C ARG A 27 -5.90 6.58 -5.18
N ILE A 28 -5.36 5.64 -4.40
CA ILE A 28 -6.07 4.43 -3.94
C ILE A 28 -7.32 4.79 -3.12
N ILE A 29 -7.26 5.85 -2.32
CA ILE A 29 -8.38 6.27 -1.47
C ILE A 29 -9.44 7.05 -2.26
N GLU A 30 -9.02 7.94 -3.16
CA GLU A 30 -9.90 8.89 -3.84
C GLU A 30 -10.46 8.37 -5.17
N GLN A 31 -9.73 7.49 -5.86
CA GLN A 31 -10.13 6.95 -7.16
C GLN A 31 -10.80 5.59 -6.99
N GLU A 32 -11.86 5.33 -7.77
CA GLU A 32 -12.50 4.01 -7.80
C GLU A 32 -11.65 2.97 -8.53
N LEU A 33 -10.88 3.43 -9.53
CA LEU A 33 -10.00 2.63 -10.37
C LEU A 33 -8.70 3.39 -10.62
N ILE A 34 -7.58 2.68 -10.50
CA ILE A 34 -6.25 3.19 -10.83
C ILE A 34 -5.99 2.90 -12.31
N SER A 35 -5.76 3.93 -13.12
CA SER A 35 -5.48 3.76 -14.55
C SER A 35 -3.99 3.50 -14.83
N ASN A 36 -3.68 3.00 -16.03
CA ASN A 36 -2.28 2.86 -16.48
C ASN A 36 -1.53 4.20 -16.46
N LYS A 37 -2.23 5.31 -16.75
CA LYS A 37 -1.66 6.66 -16.65
C LYS A 37 -1.29 7.02 -15.22
N ASP A 38 -2.11 6.66 -14.24
CA ASP A 38 -1.78 6.87 -12.82
C ASP A 38 -0.51 6.11 -12.44
N ILE A 39 -0.36 4.87 -12.94
CA ILE A 39 0.83 4.04 -12.71
C ILE A 39 2.08 4.68 -13.34
N GLU A 40 1.99 5.17 -14.58
CA GLU A 40 3.08 5.87 -15.27
C GLU A 40 3.50 7.14 -14.51
N GLU A 41 2.54 7.94 -14.06
CA GLU A 41 2.80 9.14 -13.25
C GLU A 41 3.48 8.79 -11.92
N LEU A 42 3.04 7.73 -11.23
CA LEU A 42 3.65 7.26 -9.99
C LEU A 42 5.08 6.75 -10.22
N LEU A 43 5.34 6.07 -11.34
CA LEU A 43 6.68 5.64 -11.71
C LEU A 43 7.61 6.84 -11.93
N ILE A 44 7.11 7.90 -12.57
CA ILE A 44 7.84 9.15 -12.76
C ILE A 44 8.15 9.81 -11.42
N LEU A 45 7.17 9.89 -10.53
CA LEU A 45 7.35 10.46 -9.18
C LEU A 45 8.37 9.67 -8.35
N CYS A 46 8.30 8.33 -8.40
CA CYS A 46 9.26 7.45 -7.73
C CYS A 46 10.69 7.66 -8.23
N LYS A 47 10.88 7.69 -9.55
CA LYS A 47 12.18 7.94 -10.17
C LYS A 47 12.74 9.32 -9.79
N LYS A 48 11.92 10.37 -9.85
CA LYS A 48 12.32 11.73 -9.46
C LYS A 48 12.75 11.82 -7.99
N GLU A 49 12.01 11.20 -7.08
CA GLU A 49 12.34 11.21 -5.65
C GLU A 49 13.66 10.46 -5.35
N ASN A 50 14.05 9.52 -6.22
CA ASN A 50 15.34 8.82 -6.18
C ASN A 50 16.45 9.48 -7.05
N GLY A 51 16.25 10.71 -7.54
CA GLY A 51 17.25 11.45 -8.30
C GLY A 51 17.45 10.98 -9.75
N ILE A 52 16.55 10.17 -10.29
CA ILE A 52 16.59 9.71 -11.68
C ILE A 52 15.90 10.76 -12.55
N GLU A 53 16.66 11.43 -13.41
CA GLU A 53 16.13 12.43 -14.35
C GLU A 53 15.19 11.81 -15.39
N ILE A 54 14.03 12.43 -15.57
CA ILE A 54 13.09 12.07 -16.65
C ILE A 54 12.85 13.31 -17.51
N LYS A 55 13.43 13.32 -18.71
CA LYS A 55 13.26 14.39 -19.70
C LYS A 55 11.77 14.56 -20.04
N GLY A 56 11.30 15.80 -20.08
CA GLY A 56 9.94 16.17 -20.51
C GLY A 56 8.86 16.15 -19.42
N ASN A 57 9.13 15.63 -18.22
CA ASN A 57 8.08 15.37 -17.21
C ASN A 57 8.16 16.26 -15.96
N ASN A 58 8.82 17.42 -16.02
CA ASN A 58 9.03 18.33 -14.88
C ASN A 58 7.74 18.85 -14.21
N LYS A 59 6.59 18.79 -14.91
CA LYS A 59 5.30 19.27 -14.38
C LYS A 59 4.63 18.31 -13.39
N ILE A 60 4.99 17.02 -13.39
CA ILE A 60 4.37 16.02 -12.49
C ILE A 60 4.98 16.16 -11.09
N GLN A 61 4.13 16.46 -10.11
CA GLN A 61 4.45 16.71 -8.70
C GLN A 61 3.57 15.83 -7.81
N PRO A 62 4.09 15.27 -6.70
CA PRO A 62 3.30 14.45 -5.79
C PRO A 62 2.28 15.33 -5.06
N LYS A 63 1.05 14.85 -4.90
CA LYS A 63 0.04 15.53 -4.09
C LYS A 63 -0.04 14.88 -2.71
N PRO A 64 -0.08 15.68 -1.62
CA PRO A 64 -0.15 15.15 -0.27
C PRO A 64 -1.50 14.45 -0.03
N LEU A 65 -1.48 13.43 0.83
CA LEU A 65 -2.70 12.82 1.35
C LEU A 65 -3.40 13.80 2.31
N LYS A 66 -4.56 14.33 1.92
CA LYS A 66 -5.41 15.13 2.82
C LYS A 66 -6.32 14.20 3.62
N VAL A 67 -6.55 14.54 4.89
CA VAL A 67 -7.40 13.76 5.84
C VAL A 67 -8.87 13.66 5.38
N SER A 68 -9.30 14.58 4.51
CA SER A 68 -10.72 14.86 4.28
C SER A 68 -11.53 13.89 3.38
N PRO A 69 -11.00 12.87 2.67
CA PRO A 69 -11.83 11.99 1.86
C PRO A 69 -11.72 10.50 2.22
N LEU A 70 -11.11 10.10 3.33
CA LEU A 70 -11.33 8.75 3.84
C LEU A 70 -12.81 8.66 4.20
N LYS A 71 -13.62 8.09 3.29
CA LYS A 71 -15.07 7.89 3.49
C LYS A 71 -15.20 7.24 4.85
N LYS A 72 -15.79 7.98 5.80
CA LYS A 72 -16.06 7.45 7.14
C LYS A 72 -16.96 6.24 6.93
N GLY A 73 -16.37 5.05 6.97
CA GLY A 73 -17.14 3.81 6.99
C GLY A 73 -18.18 3.96 8.09
N LYS A 74 -19.44 3.64 7.79
CA LYS A 74 -20.49 3.66 8.80
C LYS A 74 -19.96 2.84 9.98
N ASN A 75 -19.93 3.43 11.17
CA ASN A 75 -19.54 2.77 12.41
C ASN A 75 -20.52 1.62 12.69
N GLY A 76 -20.40 0.53 11.94
CA GLY A 76 -21.07 -0.73 12.15
C GLY A 76 -20.00 -1.72 12.56
N SER A 77 -20.32 -2.58 13.53
CA SER A 77 -19.51 -3.74 13.87
C SER A 77 -19.34 -4.60 12.61
N HIS A 78 -18.29 -4.34 11.84
CA HIS A 78 -17.93 -5.16 10.70
C HIS A 78 -17.25 -6.42 11.26
N PRO A 79 -17.65 -7.62 10.81
CA PRO A 79 -16.92 -8.84 11.14
C PRO A 79 -15.46 -8.63 10.78
N GLY A 80 -14.53 -9.02 11.66
CA GLY A 80 -13.11 -8.90 11.39
C GLY A 80 -12.77 -9.51 10.02
N VAL A 81 -12.00 -8.78 9.22
CA VAL A 81 -11.50 -9.31 7.94
C VAL A 81 -10.36 -10.27 8.27
N ILE A 82 -10.48 -11.52 7.81
CA ILE A 82 -9.47 -12.55 8.02
C ILE A 82 -8.86 -12.90 6.67
N LEU A 83 -7.55 -12.66 6.51
CA LEU A 83 -6.82 -13.12 5.34
C LEU A 83 -6.68 -14.65 5.43
N LEU A 84 -7.24 -15.38 4.45
CA LEU A 84 -7.20 -16.84 4.43
C LEU A 84 -6.13 -17.38 3.49
N ALA A 85 -5.84 -16.68 2.39
CA ALA A 85 -4.78 -17.06 1.48
C ALA A 85 -4.32 -15.88 0.61
N ILE A 86 -3.06 -15.93 0.18
CA ILE A 86 -2.54 -15.19 -0.98
C ILE A 86 -2.18 -16.25 -2.02
N LYS A 87 -2.77 -16.16 -3.21
CA LYS A 87 -2.56 -17.09 -4.33
C LYS A 87 -2.05 -16.34 -5.55
N ASP A 88 -1.57 -17.09 -6.54
CA ASP A 88 -1.23 -16.59 -7.89
C ASP A 88 -0.30 -15.37 -7.86
N VAL A 89 0.71 -15.45 -6.99
CA VAL A 89 1.70 -14.39 -6.83
C VAL A 89 2.57 -14.34 -8.09
N ILE A 90 2.59 -13.19 -8.76
CA ILE A 90 3.45 -12.89 -9.92
C ILE A 90 4.26 -11.63 -9.58
N ASP A 91 5.58 -11.69 -9.76
CA ASP A 91 6.52 -10.57 -9.55
C ASP A 91 6.49 -9.92 -8.14
N VAL A 92 6.14 -10.68 -7.09
CA VAL A 92 6.17 -10.17 -5.71
C VAL A 92 7.38 -10.68 -4.92
N ASN A 93 8.46 -9.89 -4.91
CA ASN A 93 9.70 -10.17 -4.17
C ASN A 93 10.20 -11.63 -4.37
N ALA A 94 10.83 -12.23 -3.36
CA ALA A 94 11.39 -13.59 -3.40
C ALA A 94 10.34 -14.73 -3.33
N LEU A 95 9.09 -14.48 -3.69
CA LEU A 95 8.11 -15.56 -3.84
C LEU A 95 8.19 -16.12 -5.25
N ALA A 96 8.34 -17.43 -5.34
CA ALA A 96 8.31 -18.10 -6.62
C ALA A 96 6.93 -17.85 -7.28
N PRO A 97 6.89 -17.61 -8.60
CA PRO A 97 5.64 -17.55 -9.34
C PRO A 97 4.76 -18.77 -9.05
N GLY A 98 3.48 -18.55 -8.71
CA GLY A 98 2.53 -19.63 -8.41
C GLY A 98 2.56 -20.16 -6.96
N GLN A 99 3.33 -19.54 -6.06
CA GLN A 99 3.36 -19.95 -4.66
C GLN A 99 2.09 -19.51 -3.91
N ASN A 100 1.45 -20.45 -3.20
CA ASN A 100 0.25 -20.22 -2.40
C ASN A 100 0.60 -20.12 -0.90
N LEU A 101 0.29 -18.98 -0.27
CA LEU A 101 0.40 -18.79 1.17
C LEU A 101 -0.99 -18.93 1.79
N THR A 102 -1.21 -19.93 2.65
CA THR A 102 -2.50 -20.18 3.31
C THR A 102 -2.39 -19.87 4.80
N PHE A 103 -3.40 -19.19 5.35
CA PHE A 103 -3.47 -18.72 6.72
C PHE A 103 -4.65 -19.41 7.44
N LYS A 104 -4.48 -19.71 8.73
CA LYS A 104 -5.57 -20.30 9.52
C LYS A 104 -6.58 -19.23 9.92
N PRO A 105 -7.90 -19.53 9.93
CA PRO A 105 -8.92 -18.57 10.35
C PRO A 105 -8.81 -18.08 11.80
N LYS A 106 -8.09 -18.83 12.66
CA LYS A 106 -7.85 -18.54 14.09
C LYS A 106 -6.45 -19.03 14.48
N GLY A 107 -5.76 -18.26 15.34
CA GLY A 107 -4.42 -18.57 15.87
C GLY A 107 -3.37 -17.51 15.53
N LEU A 108 -2.21 -17.56 16.20
CA LEU A 108 -1.06 -16.72 15.89
C LEU A 108 -0.29 -17.31 14.70
N ILE A 109 0.07 -16.48 13.73
CA ILE A 109 0.86 -16.89 12.56
C ILE A 109 2.22 -16.20 12.67
N VAL A 110 3.29 -16.99 12.66
CA VAL A 110 4.68 -16.50 12.71
C VAL A 110 5.38 -16.89 11.42
N ILE A 111 5.93 -15.92 10.71
CA ILE A 111 6.66 -16.11 9.45
C ILE A 111 8.13 -15.78 9.70
N TYR A 112 9.04 -16.75 9.51
CA TYR A 112 10.47 -16.63 9.89
C TYR A 112 11.48 -17.07 8.80
N GLY A 113 12.77 -16.78 9.03
CA GLY A 113 13.95 -17.13 8.22
C GLY A 113 14.83 -15.93 7.83
N ASP A 114 15.74 -16.10 6.87
CA ASP A 114 16.83 -15.14 6.58
C ASP A 114 16.46 -13.85 5.82
N ASN A 115 17.24 -12.78 6.03
CA ASN A 115 17.12 -11.51 5.32
C ASN A 115 17.19 -11.74 3.80
N GLY A 116 16.15 -11.34 3.07
CA GLY A 116 16.03 -11.54 1.61
C GLY A 116 15.12 -12.70 1.19
N ALA A 117 14.70 -13.58 2.09
CA ALA A 117 13.86 -14.75 1.76
C ALA A 117 12.34 -14.45 1.74
N GLY A 118 11.93 -13.24 1.34
CA GLY A 118 10.52 -12.93 1.08
C GLY A 118 9.61 -12.78 2.31
N LYS A 119 10.19 -12.63 3.51
CA LYS A 119 9.50 -12.55 4.81
C LYS A 119 8.70 -11.29 5.10
N THR A 120 8.85 -10.21 4.34
CA THR A 120 8.06 -8.99 4.55
C THR A 120 6.59 -9.17 4.15
N LYS A 121 6.05 -10.38 4.26
CA LYS A 121 4.69 -10.79 3.92
C LYS A 121 4.01 -11.34 5.15
N GLY A 122 2.94 -10.65 5.58
CA GLY A 122 1.82 -11.26 6.29
C GLY A 122 1.87 -11.18 7.80
N ASN A 123 1.75 -9.98 8.35
CA ASN A 123 0.84 -9.78 9.49
C ASN A 123 -0.38 -9.02 8.99
#